data_AF-A0A1E3Q2C3-F1
#
_entry.id   AF-A0A1E3Q2C3-F1
#
_cell.length_a   1.000
_cell.length_b   1.000
_cell.length_c   1.000
_cell.angle_alpha   90.00
_cell.angle_beta   90.00
_cell.angle_gamma   90.00
#
_symmetry.space_group_name_H-M   'P 1'
#
loop_
_entity.id
_entity.type
_entity.pdbx_description
1 polymer ?
#
loop_
_entity_poly.entity_id
_entity_poly.type
_entity_poly.pdbx_seq_one_letter_code
_entity_poly.pdbx_strand_id
1 'polypeptide(L)'
;MTLSAFVVDGFRVDVINFVSKVPGLPDASIKQTWREFQPGPRLHEYLQDIGRILKEYNAFSVGEMPCIYDPKEILNAVGFDIQELNMIFHFEIVEMDIGVGGKFTPKQWQLSSLKDIVSKWQSFMIDNDGWNALYLENHD
;
A
#
# COMPACT_ATOMS: atom_id res chain seq x y z
N MET A 1 11.30 -23.68 22.17
CA MET A 1 12.22 -23.60 21.02
C MET A 1 12.61 -22.14 20.86
N THR A 2 13.78 -21.76 21.35
CA THR A 2 14.34 -20.43 21.12
C THR A 2 15.03 -20.45 19.77
N LEU A 3 14.36 -19.94 18.74
CA LEU A 3 15.04 -19.53 17.52
C LEU A 3 15.85 -18.28 17.87
N SER A 4 17.11 -18.47 18.22
CA SER A 4 18.12 -17.41 18.18
C SER A 4 18.49 -17.18 16.71
N ALA A 5 17.65 -16.43 16.00
CA ALA A 5 17.96 -15.94 14.66
C ALA A 5 18.39 -14.47 14.79
N PHE A 6 19.34 -14.03 13.97
CA PHE A 6 19.69 -12.63 13.78
C PHE A 6 18.40 -11.80 13.71
N VAL A 7 18.15 -10.96 14.72
CA VAL A 7 16.80 -10.43 14.95
C VAL A 7 16.58 -9.28 13.98
N VAL A 8 15.70 -9.52 13.01
CA VAL A 8 15.14 -8.49 12.14
C VAL A 8 13.92 -7.92 12.87
N ASP A 9 13.88 -6.60 13.07
CA ASP A 9 12.83 -5.93 13.84
C ASP A 9 11.57 -5.60 13.03
N GLY A 10 11.55 -5.93 11.73
CA GLY A 10 10.41 -5.67 10.87
C GLY A 10 10.65 -5.92 9.40
N PHE A 11 9.57 -5.83 8.63
CA PHE A 11 9.57 -6.08 7.19
C PHE A 11 8.96 -4.93 6.41
N ARG A 12 9.64 -4.56 5.32
CA ARG A 12 9.01 -3.85 4.21
C ARG A 12 8.58 -4.90 3.19
N VAL A 13 7.28 -4.99 2.93
CA VAL A 13 6.70 -6.06 2.11
C VAL A 13 6.40 -5.53 0.71
N ASP A 14 7.17 -6.00 -0.27
CA ASP A 14 7.14 -5.59 -1.68
C ASP A 14 5.81 -5.94 -2.35
N VAL A 15 5.24 -4.97 -3.09
CA VAL A 15 3.98 -5.06 -3.86
C VAL A 15 2.90 -5.97 -3.24
N ILE A 16 2.71 -5.88 -1.92
CA ILE A 16 1.97 -6.89 -1.15
C ILE A 16 0.50 -6.96 -1.53
N ASN A 17 -0.07 -5.85 -2.01
CA ASN A 17 -1.46 -5.83 -2.49
C ASN A 17 -1.70 -6.76 -3.67
N PHE A 18 -0.66 -7.14 -4.43
CA PHE A 18 -0.79 -8.03 -5.57
C PHE A 18 -0.77 -9.51 -5.21
N VAL A 19 -0.59 -9.90 -3.93
CA VAL A 19 -0.44 -11.29 -3.52
C VAL A 19 -1.70 -12.13 -3.81
N SER A 20 -2.88 -11.52 -3.72
CA SER A 20 -4.18 -12.13 -3.96
C SER A 20 -4.61 -11.99 -5.43
N LYS A 21 -5.04 -13.08 -6.06
CA LYS A 21 -5.44 -13.13 -7.49
C LYS A 21 -6.91 -13.49 -7.61
N VAL A 22 -7.58 -12.92 -8.62
CA VAL A 22 -8.95 -13.29 -8.97
C VAL A 22 -8.98 -14.72 -9.51
N PRO A 23 -9.86 -15.60 -8.99
CA PRO A 23 -9.97 -16.99 -9.45
C PRO A 23 -10.23 -17.09 -10.95
N GLY A 24 -9.56 -18.04 -11.60
CA GLY A 24 -9.70 -18.28 -13.04
C GLY A 24 -8.88 -17.34 -13.94
N LEU A 25 -8.23 -16.32 -13.38
CA LEU A 25 -7.39 -15.36 -14.11
C LEU A 25 -8.06 -14.85 -15.40
N PRO A 26 -9.25 -14.23 -15.29
CA PRO A 26 -10.02 -13.82 -16.46
C PRO A 26 -9.27 -12.80 -17.32
N ASP A 27 -9.57 -12.81 -18.61
CA ASP A 27 -9.11 -11.76 -19.52
C ASP A 27 -9.69 -10.41 -19.10
N ALA A 28 -8.84 -9.41 -18.98
CA ALA A 28 -9.27 -8.05 -18.66
C ALA A 28 -10.00 -7.40 -19.83
N SER A 29 -10.97 -6.54 -19.52
CA SER A 29 -11.72 -5.77 -20.51
C SER A 29 -10.92 -4.58 -21.07
N ILE A 30 -9.81 -4.21 -20.43
CA ILE A 30 -8.97 -3.05 -20.76
C ILE A 30 -7.49 -3.42 -20.94
N LYS A 31 -6.74 -2.57 -21.67
CA LYS A 31 -5.28 -2.75 -21.89
C LYS A 31 -4.43 -2.63 -20.61
N GLN A 32 -4.92 -1.95 -19.57
CA GLN A 32 -4.28 -1.92 -18.24
C GLN A 32 -4.83 -3.06 -17.37
N THR A 33 -4.57 -4.28 -17.83
CA THR A 33 -5.25 -5.52 -17.44
C THR A 33 -5.22 -5.83 -15.93
N TRP A 34 -4.20 -5.34 -15.22
CA TRP A 34 -3.98 -5.66 -13.81
C TRP A 34 -4.74 -4.76 -12.85
N ARG A 35 -5.18 -3.55 -13.26
CA ARG A 35 -5.95 -2.66 -12.37
C ARG A 35 -7.37 -3.15 -12.11
N GLU A 36 -7.94 -3.90 -13.05
CA GLU A 36 -9.32 -4.40 -12.98
C GLU A 36 -9.52 -5.46 -11.88
N PHE A 37 -8.44 -6.12 -11.46
CA PHE A 37 -8.48 -7.27 -10.56
C PHE A 37 -7.72 -7.03 -9.26
N GLN A 38 -7.42 -5.77 -8.93
CA GLN A 38 -6.69 -5.38 -7.72
C GLN A 38 -7.52 -4.43 -6.85
N PRO A 39 -7.50 -4.61 -5.51
CA PRO A 39 -6.85 -5.71 -4.80
C PRO A 39 -7.60 -7.04 -4.98
N GLY A 40 -6.86 -8.16 -4.94
CA GLY A 40 -7.48 -9.48 -5.06
C GLY A 40 -8.39 -9.84 -3.88
N PRO A 41 -9.37 -10.74 -4.07
CA PRO A 41 -10.49 -10.94 -3.13
C PRO A 41 -10.09 -11.44 -1.73
N ARG A 42 -8.93 -12.07 -1.59
CA ARG A 42 -8.39 -12.59 -0.32
C ARG A 42 -7.24 -11.75 0.26
N LEU A 43 -7.03 -10.51 -0.19
CA LEU A 43 -5.89 -9.70 0.25
C LEU A 43 -5.88 -9.53 1.78
N HIS A 44 -6.94 -8.99 2.35
CA HIS A 44 -7.05 -8.74 3.78
C HIS A 44 -6.97 -10.03 4.62
N GLU A 45 -7.52 -11.15 4.14
CA GLU A 45 -7.34 -12.45 4.80
C GLU A 45 -5.85 -12.80 4.97
N TYR A 46 -5.07 -12.64 3.90
CA TYR A 46 -3.63 -12.92 3.95
C TYR A 46 -2.85 -11.90 4.77
N LEU A 47 -3.22 -10.62 4.71
CA LEU A 47 -2.60 -9.58 5.53
C LEU A 47 -2.87 -9.81 7.02
N GLN A 48 -4.05 -10.30 7.40
CA GLN A 48 -4.38 -10.68 8.77
C GLN A 48 -3.53 -11.86 9.27
N ASP A 49 -3.27 -12.85 8.41
CA ASP A 49 -2.35 -13.96 8.73
C ASP A 49 -0.93 -13.43 8.98
N ILE A 50 -0.44 -12.53 8.12
CA ILE A 50 0.89 -11.91 8.25
C ILE A 50 0.97 -11.07 9.53
N GLY A 51 0.00 -10.19 9.76
CA GLY A 51 -0.04 -9.32 10.94
C GLY A 51 -0.07 -10.11 12.25
N ARG A 52 -0.82 -11.22 12.31
CA ARG A 52 -0.80 -12.15 13.44
C ARG A 52 0.60 -12.70 13.72
N ILE A 53 1.30 -13.16 12.68
CA ILE A 53 2.67 -13.67 12.82
C ILE A 53 3.60 -12.57 13.32
N LEU A 54 3.59 -11.39 12.69
CA LEU A 54 4.49 -10.29 13.06
C LEU A 54 4.27 -9.79 14.50
N LYS A 55 3.03 -9.83 14.98
CA LYS A 55 2.68 -9.49 16.37
C LYS A 55 3.33 -10.42 17.40
N GLU A 56 3.52 -11.70 17.08
CA GLU A 56 4.22 -12.65 17.97
C GLU A 56 5.68 -12.26 18.23
N TYR A 57 6.28 -11.51 17.29
CA TYR A 57 7.67 -11.05 17.36
C TYR A 57 7.79 -9.57 17.73
N ASN A 58 6.68 -8.87 17.98
CA ASN A 58 6.66 -7.41 18.13
C ASN A 58 7.36 -6.69 16.96
N ALA A 59 7.18 -7.23 15.75
CA ALA A 59 7.86 -6.75 14.54
C ALA A 59 7.07 -5.65 13.85
N PHE A 60 7.78 -4.65 13.32
CA PHE A 60 7.22 -3.58 12.50
C PHE A 60 6.92 -4.06 11.07
N SER A 61 5.93 -3.46 10.41
CA SER A 61 5.57 -3.73 9.02
C SER A 61 5.20 -2.49 8.23
N VAL A 62 5.71 -2.41 7.01
CA VAL A 62 5.26 -1.45 6.00
C VAL A 62 5.01 -2.17 4.68
N GLY A 63 3.81 -2.04 4.13
CA GLY A 63 3.46 -2.59 2.82
C GLY A 63 3.74 -1.60 1.70
N GLU A 64 4.27 -2.06 0.58
CA GLU A 64 4.21 -1.29 -0.66
C GLU A 64 2.92 -1.64 -1.42
N MET A 65 2.06 -0.66 -1.66
CA MET A 65 0.74 -0.90 -2.26
C MET A 65 0.49 0.05 -3.45
N PRO A 66 1.10 -0.21 -4.63
CA PRO A 66 0.85 0.58 -5.82
C PRO A 66 -0.61 0.48 -6.28
N CYS A 67 -1.10 1.57 -6.87
CA CYS A 67 -2.38 1.64 -7.58
C CYS A 67 -3.64 1.38 -6.76
N ILE A 68 -3.53 1.54 -5.45
CA ILE A 68 -4.68 1.67 -4.56
C ILE A 68 -4.77 3.14 -4.17
N TYR A 69 -5.90 3.76 -4.52
CA TYR A 69 -6.17 5.19 -4.28
C TYR A 69 -7.39 5.42 -3.38
N ASP A 70 -8.17 4.36 -3.11
CA ASP A 70 -9.30 4.43 -2.19
C ASP A 70 -8.77 4.50 -0.75
N PRO A 71 -9.03 5.59 -0.01
CA PRO A 71 -8.60 5.71 1.37
C PRO A 71 -9.16 4.61 2.27
N LYS A 72 -10.36 4.08 1.98
CA LYS A 72 -10.96 2.99 2.80
C LYS A 72 -10.20 1.68 2.63
N GLU A 73 -9.81 1.35 1.40
CA GLU A 73 -8.99 0.16 1.14
C GLU A 73 -7.64 0.24 1.85
N ILE A 74 -7.01 1.42 1.81
CA ILE A 74 -5.75 1.65 2.53
C ILE A 74 -5.97 1.57 4.05
N LEU A 75 -7.06 2.15 4.58
CA LEU A 75 -7.40 2.05 5.99
C LEU A 75 -7.62 0.60 6.44
N ASN A 76 -8.25 -0.23 5.60
CA ASN A 76 -8.41 -1.65 5.88
C ASN A 76 -7.06 -2.37 6.00
N ALA A 77 -5.97 -1.84 5.47
CA ALA A 77 -4.63 -2.43 5.64
C ALA A 77 -3.86 -1.89 6.85
N VAL A 78 -4.14 -0.66 7.31
CA VAL A 78 -3.30 0.06 8.30
C VAL A 78 -4.04 0.62 9.52
N GLY A 79 -5.35 0.42 9.60
CA GLY A 79 -6.15 0.85 10.75
C GLY A 79 -5.66 0.17 12.02
N PHE A 80 -5.57 0.93 13.11
CA PHE A 80 -4.94 0.49 14.36
C PHE A 80 -5.50 -0.85 14.88
N ASP A 81 -6.83 -1.01 14.87
CA ASP A 81 -7.50 -2.22 15.35
C ASP A 81 -7.55 -3.36 14.32
N ILE A 82 -7.18 -3.10 13.06
CA ILE A 82 -7.27 -4.08 11.98
C ILE A 82 -6.16 -5.13 12.10
N GLN A 83 -4.98 -4.77 12.61
CA GLN A 83 -3.87 -5.73 12.85
C GLN A 83 -3.35 -6.44 11.58
N GLU A 84 -3.37 -5.76 10.44
CA GLU A 84 -2.80 -6.23 9.17
C GLU A 84 -1.35 -5.78 9.00
N LEU A 85 -1.15 -4.49 8.70
CA LEU A 85 0.15 -3.84 8.59
C LEU A 85 0.18 -2.58 9.47
N ASN A 86 1.37 -2.10 9.84
CA ASN A 86 1.47 -0.85 10.61
C ASN A 86 1.32 0.39 9.72
N MET A 87 1.79 0.34 8.47
CA MET A 87 1.68 1.44 7.51
C MET A 87 1.85 0.92 6.08
N ILE A 88 1.59 1.78 5.10
CA ILE A 88 1.84 1.48 3.69
C ILE A 88 2.45 2.66 2.94
N PHE A 89 3.20 2.36 1.88
CA PHE A 89 3.57 3.30 0.83
C PHE A 89 2.45 3.35 -0.22
N HIS A 90 1.71 4.47 -0.24
CA HIS A 90 0.81 4.81 -1.35
C HIS A 90 1.59 5.61 -2.41
N PHE A 91 1.14 5.59 -3.66
CA PHE A 91 1.94 6.09 -4.79
C PHE A 91 1.52 7.48 -5.31
N GLU A 92 0.46 8.06 -4.76
CA GLU A 92 -0.10 9.31 -5.29
C GLU A 92 0.89 10.47 -5.44
N ILE A 93 1.84 10.64 -4.51
CA ILE A 93 2.84 11.71 -4.61
C ILE A 93 3.80 11.45 -5.79
N VAL A 94 4.32 10.23 -5.90
CA VAL A 94 5.31 9.87 -6.94
C VAL A 94 4.70 9.63 -8.32
N GLU A 95 3.36 9.59 -8.41
CA GLU A 95 2.63 9.45 -9.67
C GLU A 95 1.98 10.76 -10.16
N MET A 96 2.04 11.85 -9.39
CA MET A 96 1.28 13.07 -9.68
C MET A 96 1.69 13.76 -10.99
N ASP A 97 2.92 13.53 -11.45
CA ASP A 97 3.51 14.10 -12.66
C ASP A 97 3.63 13.08 -13.80
N ILE A 98 2.99 11.92 -13.67
CA ILE A 98 2.89 10.94 -14.76
C ILE A 98 1.94 11.46 -15.84
N GLY A 99 2.46 11.51 -17.06
CA GLY A 99 1.74 11.93 -18.26
C GLY A 99 0.90 10.83 -18.89
N VAL A 100 0.14 11.23 -19.91
CA VAL A 100 -0.81 10.37 -20.63
C VAL A 100 -0.17 9.15 -21.30
N GLY A 101 1.16 9.17 -21.53
CA GLY A 101 1.90 8.03 -22.07
C GLY A 101 2.48 7.08 -21.02
N GLY A 102 2.19 7.29 -19.72
CA GLY A 102 2.67 6.45 -18.61
C GLY A 102 3.92 6.98 -17.92
N LYS A 103 4.52 6.17 -17.02
CA LYS A 103 5.62 6.54 -16.09
C LYS A 103 6.79 7.27 -16.77
N PHE A 104 7.06 6.96 -18.04
CA PHE A 104 8.17 7.56 -18.80
C PHE A 104 7.79 8.81 -19.60
N THR A 105 6.58 9.34 -19.39
CA THR A 105 6.13 10.59 -20.00
C THR A 105 5.81 11.59 -18.90
N PRO A 106 6.42 12.78 -18.88
CA PRO A 106 6.16 13.76 -17.84
C PRO A 106 4.87 14.54 -18.10
N LYS A 107 4.29 15.05 -17.02
CA LYS A 107 3.20 16.02 -16.99
C LYS A 107 3.57 17.15 -16.05
N GLN A 108 3.16 18.37 -16.42
CA GLN A 108 3.29 19.52 -15.52
C GLN A 108 2.40 19.35 -14.29
N TRP A 109 2.97 19.59 -13.11
CA TRP A 109 2.26 19.55 -11.83
C TRP A 109 2.34 20.92 -11.13
N GLN A 110 1.50 21.13 -10.12
CA GLN A 110 1.48 22.35 -9.33
C GLN A 110 1.65 22.02 -7.85
N LEU A 111 2.25 22.93 -7.08
CA LEU A 111 2.41 22.77 -5.63
C LEU A 111 1.08 22.49 -4.90
N SER A 112 -0.05 23.01 -5.41
CA SER A 112 -1.39 22.70 -4.89
C SER A 112 -1.69 21.21 -4.94
N SER A 113 -1.32 20.49 -6.00
CA SER A 113 -1.56 19.05 -6.12
C SER A 113 -0.84 18.26 -5.02
N LEU A 114 0.43 18.59 -4.73
CA LEU A 114 1.16 17.98 -3.62
C LEU A 114 0.50 18.28 -2.28
N LYS A 115 0.09 19.54 -2.05
CA LYS A 115 -0.60 19.94 -0.83
C LYS A 115 -1.93 19.21 -0.64
N ASP A 116 -2.69 19.02 -1.71
CA ASP A 116 -3.98 18.34 -1.68
C ASP A 116 -3.80 16.86 -1.32
N ILE A 117 -2.82 16.18 -1.92
CA ILE A 117 -2.49 14.78 -1.61
C ILE A 117 -2.06 14.64 -0.15
N VAL A 118 -1.11 15.47 0.31
CA VAL A 118 -0.63 15.44 1.70
C VAL A 118 -1.78 15.71 2.67
N SER A 119 -2.60 16.74 2.42
CA SER A 119 -3.71 17.11 3.31
C SER A 119 -4.75 15.99 3.37
N LYS A 120 -5.09 15.38 2.23
CA LYS A 120 -6.02 14.25 2.17
C LYS A 120 -5.55 13.10 3.08
N TRP A 121 -4.31 12.63 2.91
CA TRP A 121 -3.81 11.47 3.64
C TRP A 121 -3.54 11.76 5.12
N GLN A 122 -3.07 12.96 5.45
CA GLN A 122 -2.86 13.37 6.84
C GLN A 122 -4.18 13.46 7.60
N SER A 123 -5.17 14.20 7.07
CA SER A 123 -6.47 14.34 7.73
C SER A 123 -7.20 13.00 7.81
N PHE A 124 -7.26 12.26 6.70
CA PHE A 124 -7.98 10.98 6.67
C PHE A 124 -7.42 9.97 7.67
N MET A 125 -6.09 9.83 7.79
CA MET A 125 -5.51 8.87 8.74
C MET A 125 -5.69 9.31 10.20
N ILE A 126 -5.56 10.61 10.49
CA ILE A 126 -5.81 11.14 11.84
C ILE A 126 -7.26 10.91 12.26
N ASP A 127 -8.21 11.14 11.36
CA ASP A 127 -9.64 11.02 11.66
C ASP A 127 -10.14 9.56 11.77
N ASN A 128 -9.34 8.59 11.34
CA ASN A 128 -9.73 7.17 11.26
C ASN A 128 -8.75 6.20 11.94
N ASP A 129 -7.88 6.70 12.83
CA ASP A 129 -6.91 5.87 13.58
C ASP A 129 -6.00 4.99 12.68
N GLY A 130 -5.51 5.56 11.59
CA GLY A 130 -4.54 4.92 10.69
C GLY A 130 -3.15 5.55 10.76
N TRP A 131 -2.19 4.99 10.03
CA TRP A 131 -0.81 5.49 10.00
C TRP A 131 -0.24 5.59 8.58
N ASN A 132 0.36 6.74 8.26
CA ASN A 132 1.01 6.99 6.97
C ASN A 132 2.50 6.64 7.01
N ALA A 133 3.02 6.05 5.93
CA ALA A 133 4.45 6.09 5.63
C ALA A 133 4.76 7.36 4.83
N LEU A 134 5.67 8.21 5.32
CA LEU A 134 6.01 9.47 4.66
C LEU A 134 7.26 9.31 3.81
N TYR A 135 7.16 9.63 2.52
CA TYR A 135 8.29 9.60 1.58
C TYR A 135 8.03 10.54 0.39
N LEU A 136 9.11 10.90 -0.30
CA LEU A 136 9.06 11.63 -1.57
C LEU A 136 9.80 10.90 -2.69
N GLU A 137 10.82 10.13 -2.36
CA GLU A 137 11.67 9.39 -3.30
C GLU A 137 12.09 8.05 -2.68
N ASN A 138 12.42 7.08 -3.53
CA ASN A 138 13.04 5.81 -3.16
C ASN A 138 13.96 5.35 -4.32
N HIS A 139 14.16 4.04 -4.51
CA HIS A 139 15.08 3.49 -5.51
C HIS A 139 14.42 2.99 -6.81
N ASP A 140 13.09 3.10 -6.95
CA ASP A 140 12.31 2.73 -8.14
C ASP A 140 12.21 3.85 -9.20
#